data_AF-A0A7J7CBU8-F1
#
_entry.id   AF-A0A7J7CBU8-F1
#
_cell.length_a   1.000
_cell.length_b   1.000
_cell.length_c   1.000
_cell.angle_alpha   90.00
_cell.angle_beta   90.00
_cell.angle_gamma   90.00
#
_symmetry.space_group_name_H-M   'P 1'
#
loop_
_entity.id
_entity.type
_entity.pdbx_description
1 polymer ?
#
loop_
_entity_poly.entity_id
_entity_poly.type
_entity_poly.pdbx_seq_one_letter_code
_entity_poly.pdbx_strand_id
1 'polypeptide(L)'
;MASSSSLTLSQALLARATSHHQSPDHRLSPSNLSFPAFSGLKSTTSQNPRAADSRLRIPTRQLTVRAAAVETLDATAETSLVEKSVNTIRFLAIDAVEKANSGHPGLPMGCAPMGHILYDEIMRYNPKNPYWFNRDRFVLSAGHGCMLQYALLHLAGYDSVKEEDLKSFRQWGSKTPGHPENFETPGVEVTTGPLGQGIANAVGLALAEKHLAARFNKPDNEIIDHYTYCILGDGCQMEGISNEACSLAAHWGLGKLIAFYDDNHISIDGDTEIAFTENVDTRFEGLGWHVIWVKNGNNGYDEIRAAIKEAKAVKDKPTLIKVTTTIGFGSPNKANSYSVHGSALGAKEVDATRKNLGWPYEPFHVPEDVKK
;
A
#
# COMPACT_ATOMS: atom_id res chain seq x y z
N MET A 1 7.48 -43.62 24.85
CA MET A 1 7.23 -43.91 26.28
C MET A 1 6.77 -42.62 26.95
N ALA A 2 5.62 -42.66 27.65
CA ALA A 2 5.01 -41.68 28.58
C ALA A 2 5.00 -40.20 28.14
N SER A 3 3.93 -39.53 27.71
CA SER A 3 2.59 -39.28 28.30
C SER A 3 2.59 -38.79 29.75
N SER A 4 2.29 -37.50 29.95
CA SER A 4 1.68 -36.99 31.18
C SER A 4 0.62 -35.95 30.83
N SER A 5 -0.63 -36.36 30.98
CA SER A 5 -1.83 -35.55 30.90
C SER A 5 -2.05 -34.80 32.22
N SER A 6 -2.63 -33.60 32.16
CA SER A 6 -3.37 -33.02 33.29
C SER A 6 -4.69 -32.42 32.78
N LEU A 7 -5.77 -33.02 33.27
CA LEU A 7 -7.18 -32.66 33.08
C LEU A 7 -7.74 -32.44 34.49
N THR A 8 -8.44 -31.33 34.73
CA THR A 8 -9.63 -31.16 35.60
C THR A 8 -10.05 -29.67 35.58
N LEU A 9 -11.22 -29.32 35.02
CA LEU A 9 -12.54 -29.05 35.66
C LEU A 9 -12.59 -27.68 36.41
N SER A 10 -13.55 -26.76 36.25
CA SER A 10 -15.03 -26.83 36.06
C SER A 10 -15.53 -25.55 35.31
N GLN A 11 -16.51 -25.58 34.40
CA GLN A 11 -17.98 -25.40 34.58
C GLN A 11 -18.37 -24.39 35.69
N ALA A 12 -19.35 -23.49 35.58
CA ALA A 12 -20.30 -23.00 34.59
C ALA A 12 -21.10 -21.86 35.30
N LEU A 13 -21.68 -20.88 34.60
CA LEU A 13 -22.92 -20.21 35.05
C LEU A 13 -23.64 -19.52 33.87
N LEU A 14 -24.80 -20.09 33.54
CA LEU A 14 -25.97 -19.56 32.83
C LEU A 14 -26.48 -18.22 33.44
N ALA A 15 -27.43 -17.44 32.91
CA ALA A 15 -28.08 -17.20 31.62
C ALA A 15 -29.10 -16.05 31.87
N ARG A 16 -29.64 -15.48 30.77
CA ARG A 16 -30.92 -14.75 30.62
C ARG A 16 -31.09 -13.36 31.28
N ALA A 17 -31.44 -12.38 30.43
CA ALA A 17 -32.82 -11.88 30.38
C ALA A 17 -33.08 -11.11 29.07
N THR A 18 -34.07 -11.61 28.34
CA THR A 18 -34.81 -10.93 27.26
C THR A 18 -35.82 -9.95 27.85
N SER A 19 -36.03 -8.79 27.21
CA SER A 19 -37.31 -8.08 27.32
C SER A 19 -37.69 -7.44 25.99
N HIS A 20 -38.80 -7.92 25.44
CA HIS A 20 -39.61 -7.30 24.40
C HIS A 20 -40.03 -5.88 24.81
N HIS A 21 -40.03 -4.95 23.86
CA HIS A 21 -41.10 -3.95 23.81
C HIS A 21 -41.53 -3.68 22.37
N GLN A 22 -42.84 -3.81 22.17
CA GLN A 22 -43.60 -3.57 20.94
C GLN A 22 -43.63 -2.09 20.54
N SER A 23 -43.81 -1.88 19.24
CA SER A 23 -44.10 -0.64 18.52
C SER A 23 -45.37 0.09 19.02
N PRO A 24 -45.64 1.31 18.50
CA PRO A 24 -46.57 1.33 17.37
C PRO A 24 -46.15 2.23 16.20
N ASP A 25 -46.73 1.87 15.07
CA ASP A 25 -46.72 2.53 13.76
C ASP A 25 -47.10 4.01 13.81
N HIS A 26 -46.37 4.82 13.04
CA HIS A 26 -46.97 5.97 12.36
C HIS A 26 -46.58 5.94 10.87
N ARG A 27 -47.54 5.52 10.05
CA ARG A 27 -47.56 5.74 8.60
C ARG A 27 -47.83 7.22 8.33
N LEU A 28 -46.96 7.88 7.58
CA LEU A 28 -47.31 9.03 6.73
C LEU A 28 -46.66 8.83 5.36
N SER A 29 -47.52 8.72 4.34
CA SER A 29 -47.20 8.66 2.91
C SER A 29 -47.25 10.08 2.29
N PRO A 30 -46.76 10.28 1.06
CA PRO A 30 -45.89 11.40 0.72
C PRO A 30 -46.63 12.61 0.14
N SER A 31 -46.11 13.81 0.41
CA SER A 31 -46.54 15.05 -0.25
C SER A 31 -45.53 15.47 -1.33
N ASN A 32 -46.04 15.57 -2.55
CA ASN A 32 -45.42 16.09 -3.76
C ASN A 32 -44.71 17.45 -3.55
N LEU A 33 -43.49 17.57 -4.04
CA LEU A 33 -42.87 18.86 -4.33
C LEU A 33 -42.35 18.87 -5.78
N SER A 34 -43.00 19.71 -6.57
CA SER A 34 -42.71 20.05 -7.97
C SER A 34 -41.70 21.20 -8.00
N PHE A 35 -40.62 21.06 -8.77
CA PHE A 35 -39.72 22.15 -9.13
C PHE A 35 -40.07 22.68 -10.53
N PRO A 36 -40.17 24.00 -10.76
CA PRO A 36 -40.24 24.53 -12.10
C PRO A 36 -38.84 24.71 -12.70
N ALA A 37 -38.70 24.27 -13.95
CA ALA A 37 -37.57 24.55 -14.82
C ALA A 37 -37.59 26.02 -15.29
N PHE A 38 -36.42 26.66 -15.29
CA PHE A 38 -36.20 27.92 -16.00
C PHE A 38 -35.22 27.69 -17.15
N SER A 39 -35.74 27.89 -18.36
CA SER A 39 -34.99 27.97 -19.60
C SER A 39 -34.85 29.42 -20.05
N GLY A 40 -33.63 29.76 -20.51
CA GLY A 40 -33.44 30.68 -21.63
C GLY A 40 -33.03 32.10 -21.29
N LEU A 41 -31.89 32.52 -21.86
CA LEU A 41 -31.83 33.66 -22.78
C LEU A 41 -30.51 33.64 -23.57
N LYS A 42 -30.66 33.89 -24.88
CA LYS A 42 -29.64 33.96 -25.92
C LYS A 42 -29.14 35.39 -26.11
N SER A 43 -27.93 35.46 -26.69
CA SER A 43 -27.48 36.42 -27.73
C SER A 43 -27.18 37.87 -27.32
N THR A 44 -25.96 38.33 -27.61
CA THR A 44 -25.71 39.25 -28.75
C THR A 44 -24.24 39.31 -29.14
N THR A 45 -24.03 39.25 -30.46
CA THR A 45 -22.81 39.55 -31.22
C THR A 45 -22.59 41.05 -31.37
N SER A 46 -21.33 41.51 -31.39
CA SER A 46 -20.94 42.70 -32.18
C SER A 46 -19.56 42.51 -32.81
N GLN A 47 -19.41 43.06 -34.02
CA GLN A 47 -18.28 42.90 -34.93
C GLN A 47 -17.30 44.08 -34.81
N ASN A 48 -15.98 43.79 -34.88
CA ASN A 48 -14.87 44.42 -35.64
C ASN A 48 -14.67 45.97 -35.66
N PRO A 49 -13.43 46.50 -35.83
CA PRO A 49 -12.49 46.08 -36.88
C PRO A 49 -10.97 46.07 -36.59
N ARG A 50 -10.27 45.52 -37.59
CA ARG A 50 -8.82 45.36 -37.76
C ARG A 50 -8.05 46.70 -37.77
N ALA A 51 -6.85 46.67 -37.18
CA ALA A 51 -5.74 47.55 -37.54
C ALA A 51 -4.52 46.68 -37.86
N ALA A 52 -3.88 46.97 -38.98
CA ALA A 52 -2.62 46.39 -39.41
C ALA A 52 -1.46 47.11 -38.72
N ASP A 53 -0.44 46.39 -38.27
CA ASP A 53 0.86 47.00 -38.01
C ASP A 53 1.98 46.00 -38.31
N SER A 54 2.82 46.38 -39.28
CA SER A 54 3.98 45.64 -39.76
C SER A 54 5.19 45.95 -38.89
N ARG A 55 5.80 44.94 -38.24
CA ARG A 55 7.15 45.08 -37.65
C ARG A 55 8.04 43.86 -37.91
N LEU A 56 9.07 44.16 -38.70
CA LEU A 56 10.44 43.63 -38.78
C LEU A 56 10.75 42.34 -38.00
N ARG A 57 11.13 41.32 -38.76
CA ARG A 57 11.60 40.00 -38.31
C ARG A 57 13.10 40.09 -37.99
N ILE A 58 13.48 39.96 -36.72
CA ILE A 58 14.86 39.71 -36.28
C ILE A 58 15.04 38.19 -36.18
N PRO A 59 16.10 37.57 -36.74
CA PRO A 59 16.29 36.13 -36.60
C PRO A 59 16.82 35.82 -35.19
N THR A 60 15.94 35.34 -34.31
CA THR A 60 16.33 34.70 -33.05
C THR A 60 16.92 33.33 -33.36
N ARG A 61 18.22 33.19 -33.11
CA ARG A 61 18.92 31.90 -33.12
C ARG A 61 18.31 31.04 -32.01
N GLN A 62 17.63 29.96 -32.41
CA GLN A 62 16.98 29.01 -31.52
C GLN A 62 17.97 28.42 -30.50
N LEU A 63 17.75 28.74 -29.23
CA LEU A 63 18.33 28.07 -28.06
C LEU A 63 17.37 26.98 -27.57
N THR A 64 16.90 26.10 -28.45
CA THR A 64 15.95 25.03 -28.06
C THR A 64 16.63 23.72 -27.64
N VAL A 65 17.95 23.59 -27.83
CA VAL A 65 18.67 22.33 -27.57
C VAL A 65 19.10 22.19 -26.11
N ARG A 66 19.32 23.30 -25.37
CA ARG A 66 19.78 23.23 -23.97
C ARG A 66 18.68 22.91 -22.98
N ALA A 67 17.48 23.45 -23.14
CA ALA A 67 16.38 23.23 -22.18
C ALA A 67 15.89 21.77 -22.19
N ALA A 68 15.64 21.21 -23.38
CA ALA A 68 15.23 19.81 -23.51
C ALA A 68 16.33 18.84 -23.05
N ALA A 69 17.60 19.12 -23.34
CA ALA A 69 18.71 18.29 -22.87
C ALA A 69 18.86 18.32 -21.34
N VAL A 70 18.70 19.48 -20.71
CA VAL A 70 18.73 19.63 -19.25
C VAL A 70 17.55 18.90 -18.60
N GLU A 71 16.33 19.07 -19.14
CA GLU A 71 15.12 18.39 -18.65
C GLU A 71 15.22 16.86 -18.78
N THR A 72 15.80 16.36 -19.88
CA THR A 72 16.07 14.92 -20.03
C THR A 72 17.14 14.41 -19.07
N LEU A 73 18.19 15.20 -18.80
CA LEU A 73 19.26 14.82 -17.88
C LEU A 73 18.76 14.76 -16.43
N ASP A 74 17.97 15.75 -16.02
CA ASP A 74 17.35 15.81 -14.70
C ASP A 74 16.35 14.65 -14.51
N ALA A 75 15.51 14.36 -15.51
CA ALA A 75 14.58 13.23 -15.47
C ALA A 75 15.31 11.87 -15.40
N THR A 76 16.44 11.70 -16.12
CA THR A 76 17.26 10.48 -16.02
C THR A 76 17.96 10.36 -14.67
N ALA A 77 18.40 11.47 -14.08
CA ALA A 77 19.04 11.48 -12.76
C ALA A 77 18.04 11.13 -11.67
N GLU A 78 16.83 11.72 -11.70
CA GLU A 78 15.70 11.39 -10.82
C GLU A 78 15.31 9.91 -10.91
N THR A 79 15.15 9.40 -12.14
CA THR A 79 14.83 7.98 -12.38
C THR A 79 15.93 7.06 -11.81
N SER A 80 17.20 7.43 -11.98
CA SER A 80 18.32 6.65 -11.45
C SER A 80 18.38 6.63 -9.92
N LEU A 81 17.91 7.69 -9.26
CA LEU A 81 17.83 7.76 -7.80
C LEU A 81 16.67 6.92 -7.27
N VAL A 82 15.50 6.97 -7.93
CA VAL A 82 14.34 6.12 -7.60
C VAL A 82 14.72 4.64 -7.70
N GLU A 83 15.35 4.22 -8.80
CA GLU A 83 15.82 2.84 -8.96
C GLU A 83 16.80 2.42 -7.85
N LYS A 84 17.70 3.33 -7.46
CA LYS A 84 18.66 3.08 -6.37
C LYS A 84 17.96 2.97 -5.01
N SER A 85 16.95 3.80 -4.74
CA SER A 85 16.13 3.72 -3.53
C SER A 85 15.35 2.41 -3.45
N VAL A 86 14.69 2.03 -4.55
CA VAL A 86 13.98 0.75 -4.69
C VAL A 86 14.94 -0.42 -4.46
N ASN A 87 16.11 -0.42 -5.08
CA ASN A 87 17.11 -1.47 -4.86
C ASN A 87 17.67 -1.47 -3.44
N THR A 88 17.78 -0.31 -2.78
CA THR A 88 18.15 -0.24 -1.36
C THR A 88 17.15 -1.03 -0.50
N ILE A 89 15.84 -0.86 -0.73
CA ILE A 89 14.79 -1.63 -0.05
C ILE A 89 14.96 -3.14 -0.31
N ARG A 90 15.19 -3.52 -1.58
CA ARG A 90 15.40 -4.93 -1.95
C ARG A 90 16.59 -5.54 -1.20
N PHE A 91 17.74 -4.86 -1.19
CA PHE A 91 18.96 -5.40 -0.60
C PHE A 91 18.96 -5.37 0.93
N LEU A 92 18.36 -4.36 1.57
CA LEU A 92 18.13 -4.40 3.02
C LEU A 92 17.28 -5.62 3.42
N ALA A 93 16.25 -5.95 2.64
CA ALA A 93 15.43 -7.13 2.87
C ALA A 93 16.21 -8.44 2.67
N ILE A 94 16.92 -8.57 1.55
CA ILE A 94 17.75 -9.75 1.24
C ILE A 94 18.78 -9.98 2.34
N ASP A 95 19.51 -8.94 2.74
CA ASP A 95 20.62 -9.05 3.70
C ASP A 95 20.14 -9.42 5.10
N ALA A 96 19.03 -8.83 5.55
CA ALA A 96 18.46 -9.18 6.85
C ALA A 96 17.98 -10.64 6.88
N VAL A 97 17.30 -11.09 5.83
CA VAL A 97 16.85 -12.49 5.70
C VAL A 97 18.04 -13.44 5.65
N GLU A 98 19.07 -13.12 4.86
CA GLU A 98 20.28 -13.93 4.74
C GLU A 98 21.03 -14.02 6.07
N LYS A 99 21.21 -12.89 6.78
CA LYS A 99 21.87 -12.86 8.10
C LYS A 99 21.09 -13.63 9.16
N ALA A 100 19.75 -13.58 9.13
CA ALA A 100 18.90 -14.34 10.03
C ALA A 100 18.80 -15.83 9.64
N ASN A 101 19.21 -16.19 8.42
CA ASN A 101 18.94 -17.48 7.78
C ASN A 101 17.44 -17.88 7.90
N SER A 102 16.56 -16.88 7.83
CA SER A 102 15.13 -17.02 8.11
C SER A 102 14.39 -15.79 7.60
N GLY A 103 13.27 -16.00 6.89
CA GLY A 103 12.40 -14.92 6.42
C GLY A 103 11.96 -15.07 4.97
N HIS A 104 11.36 -13.99 4.44
CA HIS A 104 10.65 -14.00 3.17
C HIS A 104 11.19 -12.87 2.27
N PRO A 105 12.17 -13.15 1.38
CA PRO A 105 12.74 -12.13 0.52
C PRO A 105 11.87 -11.81 -0.70
N GLY A 106 11.04 -12.76 -1.14
CA GLY A 106 10.27 -12.67 -2.38
C GLY A 106 9.36 -11.44 -2.49
N LEU A 107 8.46 -11.26 -1.51
CA LEU A 107 7.54 -10.12 -1.47
C LEU A 107 8.29 -8.79 -1.39
N PRO A 108 9.23 -8.56 -0.44
CA PRO A 108 9.99 -7.31 -0.41
C PRO A 108 10.68 -6.97 -1.74
N MET A 109 11.20 -7.97 -2.47
CA MET A 109 11.85 -7.76 -3.76
C MET A 109 10.87 -7.29 -4.84
N GLY A 110 9.69 -7.92 -4.94
CA GLY A 110 8.65 -7.55 -5.91
C GLY A 110 7.92 -6.25 -5.57
N CYS A 111 7.67 -6.01 -4.27
CA CYS A 111 6.88 -4.88 -3.78
C CYS A 111 7.69 -3.61 -3.50
N ALA A 112 9.02 -3.64 -3.57
CA ALA A 112 9.87 -2.47 -3.32
C ALA A 112 9.46 -1.21 -4.13
N PRO A 113 9.08 -1.29 -5.42
CA PRO A 113 8.61 -0.14 -6.19
C PRO A 113 7.41 0.57 -5.55
N MET A 114 6.34 -0.18 -5.22
CA MET A 114 5.16 0.42 -4.60
C MET A 114 5.41 0.83 -3.15
N GLY A 115 6.27 0.12 -2.43
CA GLY A 115 6.70 0.50 -1.08
C GLY A 115 7.42 1.86 -1.08
N HIS A 116 8.36 2.06 -2.01
CA HIS A 116 9.07 3.32 -2.20
C HIS A 116 8.10 4.46 -2.49
N ILE A 117 7.30 4.35 -3.56
CA ILE A 117 6.35 5.40 -3.95
C ILE A 117 5.41 5.74 -2.78
N LEU A 118 4.93 4.73 -2.07
CA LEU A 118 3.97 4.94 -0.98
C LEU A 118 4.59 5.71 0.20
N TYR A 119 5.77 5.32 0.66
CA TYR A 119 6.42 5.94 1.82
C TYR A 119 7.14 7.24 1.50
N ASP A 120 7.71 7.39 0.31
CA ASP A 120 8.52 8.55 -0.06
C ASP A 120 7.65 9.70 -0.60
N GLU A 121 6.62 9.39 -1.39
CA GLU A 121 5.89 10.40 -2.16
C GLU A 121 4.45 10.63 -1.68
N ILE A 122 3.79 9.59 -1.15
CA ILE A 122 2.32 9.58 -1.02
C ILE A 122 1.85 9.75 0.42
N MET A 123 2.39 8.96 1.35
CA MET A 123 1.91 8.92 2.73
C MET A 123 2.33 10.17 3.50
N ARG A 124 1.41 10.72 4.28
CA ARG A 124 1.70 11.77 5.26
C ARG A 124 1.96 11.13 6.61
N TYR A 125 3.18 11.21 7.11
CA TYR A 125 3.53 10.75 8.45
C TYR A 125 4.65 11.62 9.03
N ASN A 126 4.95 11.41 10.30
CA ASN A 126 6.11 11.98 10.95
C ASN A 126 6.91 10.83 11.57
N PRO A 127 8.08 10.45 11.02
CA PRO A 127 8.87 9.33 11.51
C PRO A 127 9.40 9.54 12.94
N LYS A 128 9.50 10.81 13.38
CA LYS A 128 9.88 11.19 14.75
C LYS A 128 8.69 11.25 15.72
N ASN A 129 7.47 11.10 15.21
CA ASN A 129 6.27 10.97 16.02
C ASN A 129 5.32 9.93 15.40
N PRO A 130 5.59 8.61 15.63
CA PRO A 130 4.71 7.54 15.17
C PRO A 130 3.30 7.60 15.80
N TYR A 131 3.06 8.51 16.75
CA TYR A 131 1.78 8.70 17.43
C TYR A 131 1.00 9.92 16.92
N TRP A 132 1.49 10.63 15.91
CA TRP A 132 0.75 11.74 15.31
C TRP A 132 -0.65 11.27 14.87
N PHE A 133 -1.69 11.86 15.45
CA PHE A 133 -3.07 11.39 15.31
C PHE A 133 -3.52 11.29 13.84
N ASN A 134 -3.31 12.35 13.06
CA ASN A 134 -3.81 12.47 11.68
C ASN A 134 -2.78 12.05 10.61
N ARG A 135 -1.78 11.23 10.96
CA ARG A 135 -0.92 10.57 9.96
C ARG A 135 -1.76 9.65 9.08
N ASP A 136 -1.33 9.35 7.86
CA ASP A 136 -1.89 8.24 7.10
C ASP A 136 -1.50 6.91 7.77
N ARG A 137 -2.35 5.88 7.65
CA ARG A 137 -2.08 4.54 8.22
C ARG A 137 -1.63 3.59 7.13
N PHE A 138 -0.62 2.77 7.43
CA PHE A 138 -0.17 1.69 6.55
C PHE A 138 -0.26 0.34 7.26
N VAL A 139 -0.85 -0.64 6.59
CA VAL A 139 -0.94 -2.02 7.07
C VAL A 139 -0.37 -2.98 6.04
N LEU A 140 0.66 -3.73 6.42
CA LEU A 140 1.14 -4.86 5.62
C LEU A 140 0.35 -6.12 6.00
N SER A 141 -0.75 -6.38 5.29
CA SER A 141 -1.59 -7.57 5.53
C SER A 141 -0.87 -8.87 5.19
N ALA A 142 -0.05 -8.84 4.13
CA ALA A 142 0.90 -9.91 3.82
C ALA A 142 2.12 -9.84 4.76
N GLY A 143 1.89 -10.02 6.06
CA GLY A 143 2.86 -9.75 7.12
C GLY A 143 4.18 -10.53 7.00
N HIS A 144 4.19 -11.66 6.29
CA HIS A 144 5.41 -12.42 6.05
C HIS A 144 6.51 -11.58 5.36
N GLY A 145 6.10 -10.61 4.52
CA GLY A 145 6.96 -9.63 3.86
C GLY A 145 7.46 -8.49 4.76
N CYS A 146 7.44 -8.65 6.09
CA CYS A 146 7.79 -7.63 7.09
C CYS A 146 9.10 -6.87 6.83
N MET A 147 10.11 -7.49 6.23
CA MET A 147 11.36 -6.80 5.86
C MET A 147 11.15 -5.64 4.88
N LEU A 148 10.09 -5.66 4.05
CA LEU A 148 9.68 -4.48 3.28
C LEU A 148 9.37 -3.32 4.22
N GLN A 149 8.48 -3.53 5.19
CA GLN A 149 8.05 -2.49 6.12
C GLN A 149 9.22 -2.03 7.01
N TYR A 150 10.07 -2.94 7.49
CA TYR A 150 11.23 -2.55 8.30
C TYR A 150 12.25 -1.73 7.50
N ALA A 151 12.54 -2.10 6.24
CA ALA A 151 13.40 -1.30 5.38
C ALA A 151 12.81 0.11 5.14
N LEU A 152 11.50 0.20 4.88
CA LEU A 152 10.81 1.47 4.68
C LEU A 152 10.82 2.35 5.94
N LEU A 153 10.55 1.77 7.13
CA LEU A 153 10.63 2.49 8.40
C LEU A 153 12.05 2.98 8.69
N HIS A 154 13.06 2.17 8.39
CA HIS A 154 14.46 2.53 8.54
C HIS A 154 14.84 3.72 7.67
N LEU A 155 14.54 3.64 6.36
CA LEU A 155 14.83 4.70 5.40
C LEU A 155 14.06 5.98 5.70
N ALA A 156 12.81 5.87 6.13
CA ALA A 156 12.01 7.00 6.58
C ALA A 156 12.51 7.62 7.90
N GLY A 157 13.46 7.00 8.60
CA GLY A 157 14.08 7.55 9.80
C GLY A 157 13.30 7.33 11.10
N TYR A 158 12.48 6.28 11.19
CA TYR A 158 11.86 5.87 12.46
C TYR A 158 12.93 5.37 13.44
N ASP A 159 12.95 5.90 14.66
CA ASP A 159 13.95 5.53 15.67
C ASP A 159 13.80 4.08 16.20
N SER A 160 12.67 3.45 15.89
CA SER A 160 12.34 2.06 16.21
C SER A 160 13.06 1.05 15.33
N VAL A 161 13.58 1.47 14.16
CA VAL A 161 14.25 0.59 13.20
C VAL A 161 15.55 1.23 12.70
N LYS A 162 16.63 1.01 13.45
CA LYS A 162 17.99 1.39 13.06
C LYS A 162 18.64 0.26 12.25
N GLU A 163 19.81 0.54 11.68
CA GLU A 163 20.60 -0.47 10.96
C GLU A 163 20.85 -1.73 11.81
N GLU A 164 21.15 -1.56 13.10
CA GLU A 164 21.37 -2.69 14.02
C GLU A 164 20.09 -3.47 14.34
N ASP A 165 18.92 -2.83 14.26
CA ASP A 165 17.64 -3.54 14.37
C ASP A 165 17.40 -4.39 13.11
N LEU A 166 17.74 -3.90 11.91
CA LEU A 166 17.68 -4.70 10.67
C LEU A 166 18.64 -5.89 10.72
N LYS A 167 19.88 -5.68 11.21
CA LYS A 167 20.85 -6.76 11.42
C LYS A 167 20.40 -7.77 12.48
N SER A 168 19.46 -7.39 13.35
CA SER A 168 18.88 -8.24 14.40
C SER A 168 17.51 -8.82 14.02
N PHE A 169 17.16 -8.81 12.72
CA PHE A 169 15.92 -9.41 12.23
C PHE A 169 15.73 -10.85 12.72
N ARG A 170 14.54 -11.15 13.24
CA ARG A 170 14.14 -12.45 13.81
C ARG A 170 14.99 -12.95 14.98
N GLN A 171 15.81 -12.10 15.59
CA GLN A 171 16.58 -12.46 16.78
C GLN A 171 15.78 -12.19 18.06
N TRP A 172 16.14 -12.90 19.14
CA TRP A 172 15.47 -12.77 20.43
C TRP A 172 15.46 -11.32 20.94
N GLY A 173 14.27 -10.81 21.27
CA GLY A 173 14.09 -9.47 21.84
C GLY A 173 14.41 -8.31 20.88
N SER A 174 14.52 -8.58 19.57
CA SER A 174 14.72 -7.51 18.60
C SER A 174 13.42 -6.76 18.30
N LYS A 175 13.55 -5.53 17.81
CA LYS A 175 12.43 -4.69 17.33
C LYS A 175 12.00 -5.03 15.90
N THR A 176 12.53 -6.10 15.35
CA THR A 176 12.29 -6.58 13.97
C THR A 176 11.89 -8.06 14.01
N PRO A 177 10.74 -8.39 14.64
CA PRO A 177 10.25 -9.76 14.72
C PRO A 177 9.95 -10.37 13.34
N GLY A 178 9.65 -11.67 13.30
CA GLY A 178 9.46 -12.40 12.04
C GLY A 178 8.18 -12.06 11.27
N HIS A 179 7.25 -11.35 11.92
CA HIS A 179 6.04 -10.72 11.38
C HIS A 179 5.86 -9.38 12.10
N PRO A 180 5.17 -8.38 11.53
CA PRO A 180 5.03 -7.06 12.14
C PRO A 180 4.22 -7.14 13.43
N GLU A 181 4.74 -6.57 14.52
CA GLU A 181 4.11 -6.55 15.83
C GLU A 181 4.00 -5.12 16.34
N ASN A 182 2.77 -4.61 16.46
CA ASN A 182 2.52 -3.20 16.86
C ASN A 182 3.00 -2.88 18.29
N PHE A 183 3.04 -3.89 19.15
CA PHE A 183 3.48 -3.76 20.54
C PHE A 183 5.01 -3.75 20.70
N GLU A 184 5.76 -4.17 19.67
CA GLU A 184 7.24 -4.17 19.69
C GLU A 184 7.83 -2.99 18.90
N THR A 185 7.26 -2.68 17.73
CA THR A 185 7.89 -1.76 16.76
C THR A 185 7.03 -0.50 16.53
N PRO A 186 7.31 0.63 17.19
CA PRO A 186 6.63 1.89 16.88
C PRO A 186 6.74 2.24 15.39
N GLY A 187 5.62 2.52 14.73
CA GLY A 187 5.54 2.66 13.26
C GLY A 187 4.91 1.45 12.56
N VAL A 188 4.78 0.32 13.24
CA VAL A 188 3.89 -0.79 12.86
C VAL A 188 2.52 -0.55 13.49
N GLU A 189 1.48 -0.39 12.66
CA GLU A 189 0.15 0.01 13.13
C GLU A 189 -0.63 -1.12 13.81
N VAL A 190 -0.54 -2.34 13.28
CA VAL A 190 -1.25 -3.52 13.77
C VAL A 190 -0.37 -4.76 13.63
N THR A 191 -0.63 -5.78 14.46
CA THR A 191 0.05 -7.07 14.31
C THR A 191 -0.57 -7.86 13.17
N THR A 192 0.24 -8.24 12.19
CA THR A 192 -0.16 -9.11 11.08
C THR A 192 0.70 -10.37 11.06
N GLY A 193 0.43 -11.29 10.13
CA GLY A 193 1.06 -12.60 10.08
C GLY A 193 0.04 -13.65 9.67
N PRO A 194 -1.04 -13.84 10.45
CA PRO A 194 -2.22 -14.55 9.98
C PRO A 194 -2.84 -13.80 8.80
N LEU A 195 -2.90 -14.46 7.64
CA LEU A 195 -3.37 -13.87 6.39
C LEU A 195 -4.83 -13.39 6.50
N GLY A 196 -5.18 -12.35 5.75
CA GLY A 196 -6.52 -11.75 5.75
C GLY A 196 -6.81 -10.77 6.91
N GLN A 197 -6.17 -10.93 8.07
CA GLN A 197 -6.42 -10.06 9.23
C GLN A 197 -6.05 -8.60 8.98
N GLY A 198 -4.92 -8.34 8.32
CA GLY A 198 -4.42 -6.97 8.13
C GLY A 198 -5.36 -6.10 7.27
N ILE A 199 -5.91 -6.63 6.18
CA ILE A 199 -6.90 -5.91 5.38
C ILE A 199 -8.19 -5.67 6.18
N ALA A 200 -8.62 -6.63 7.00
CA ALA A 200 -9.76 -6.41 7.90
C ALA A 200 -9.47 -5.32 8.97
N ASN A 201 -8.24 -5.25 9.48
CA ASN A 201 -7.82 -4.16 10.37
C ASN A 201 -7.80 -2.81 9.64
N ALA A 202 -7.31 -2.77 8.39
CA ALA A 202 -7.32 -1.56 7.56
C ALA A 202 -8.75 -1.04 7.31
N VAL A 203 -9.73 -1.93 7.11
CA VAL A 203 -11.15 -1.55 7.06
C VAL A 203 -11.61 -0.89 8.37
N GLY A 204 -11.21 -1.44 9.52
CA GLY A 204 -11.50 -0.84 10.82
C GLY A 204 -10.84 0.53 11.04
N LEU A 205 -9.59 0.69 10.60
CA LEU A 205 -8.87 1.98 10.67
C LEU A 205 -9.54 3.05 9.79
N ALA A 206 -9.92 2.70 8.56
CA ALA A 206 -10.63 3.59 7.66
C ALA A 206 -12.04 3.94 8.16
N LEU A 207 -12.74 2.98 8.80
CA LEU A 207 -14.00 3.25 9.49
C LEU A 207 -13.79 4.27 10.63
N ALA A 208 -12.74 4.11 11.43
CA ALA A 208 -12.45 5.02 12.54
C ALA A 208 -12.19 6.45 12.04
N GLU A 209 -11.39 6.61 10.98
CA GLU A 209 -11.18 7.90 10.33
C GLU A 209 -12.51 8.52 9.88
N LYS A 210 -13.31 7.78 9.10
CA LYS A 210 -14.58 8.28 8.55
C LYS A 210 -15.58 8.64 9.65
N HIS A 211 -15.66 7.82 10.71
CA HIS A 211 -16.51 8.08 11.87
C HIS A 211 -16.10 9.38 12.58
N LEU A 212 -14.80 9.52 12.89
CA LEU A 212 -14.31 10.66 13.64
C LEU A 212 -14.35 11.94 12.80
N ALA A 213 -14.03 11.88 11.52
CA ALA A 213 -14.19 12.98 10.57
C ALA A 213 -15.64 13.47 10.54
N ALA A 214 -16.62 12.58 10.34
CA ALA A 214 -18.04 12.95 10.32
C ALA A 214 -18.52 13.54 11.65
N ARG A 215 -17.94 13.10 12.78
CA ARG A 215 -18.34 13.55 14.12
C ARG A 215 -17.74 14.91 14.49
N PHE A 216 -16.49 15.16 14.10
CA PHE A 216 -15.71 16.27 14.65
C PHE A 216 -15.32 17.35 13.64
N ASN A 217 -15.18 17.03 12.34
CA ASN A 217 -14.90 18.05 11.34
C ASN A 217 -16.05 19.05 11.25
N LYS A 218 -15.70 20.29 10.93
CA LYS A 218 -16.63 21.40 10.68
C LYS A 218 -16.42 21.91 9.24
N PRO A 219 -17.41 22.60 8.64
CA PRO A 219 -17.28 23.11 7.27
C PRO A 219 -16.06 24.04 7.07
N ASP A 220 -15.59 24.68 8.13
CA ASP A 220 -14.46 25.60 8.17
C ASP A 220 -13.18 25.00 8.77
N ASN A 221 -13.21 23.74 9.24
CA ASN A 221 -12.05 23.11 9.87
C ASN A 221 -12.10 21.57 9.79
N GLU A 222 -11.25 21.01 8.92
CA GLU A 222 -11.06 19.56 8.74
C GLU A 222 -9.84 19.09 9.55
N ILE A 223 -10.08 18.62 10.78
CA ILE A 223 -9.03 18.20 11.71
C ILE A 223 -8.69 16.71 11.60
N ILE A 224 -9.58 15.92 10.99
CA ILE A 224 -9.41 14.48 10.76
C ILE A 224 -9.58 14.24 9.27
N ASP A 225 -8.46 14.02 8.60
CA ASP A 225 -8.39 13.73 7.18
C ASP A 225 -7.13 12.92 6.92
N HIS A 226 -7.26 11.59 6.86
CA HIS A 226 -6.15 10.71 6.52
C HIS A 226 -6.57 9.47 5.75
N TYR A 227 -5.63 8.93 4.99
CA TYR A 227 -5.83 7.70 4.23
C TYR A 227 -5.41 6.48 5.04
N THR A 228 -6.00 5.34 4.70
CA THR A 228 -5.54 4.02 5.12
C THR A 228 -5.09 3.25 3.90
N TYR A 229 -3.83 2.84 3.90
CA TYR A 229 -3.21 2.04 2.85
C TYR A 229 -2.95 0.62 3.35
N CYS A 230 -3.17 -0.38 2.49
CA CYS A 230 -2.91 -1.77 2.83
C CYS A 230 -2.23 -2.50 1.68
N ILE A 231 -1.12 -3.20 1.94
CA ILE A 231 -0.55 -4.17 0.99
C ILE A 231 -0.99 -5.57 1.38
N LEU A 232 -1.56 -6.30 0.43
CA LEU A 232 -1.99 -7.69 0.58
C LEU A 232 -1.54 -8.51 -0.64
N GLY A 233 -1.42 -9.84 -0.48
CA GLY A 233 -1.10 -10.77 -1.57
C GLY A 233 -2.17 -11.85 -1.70
N ASP A 234 -1.93 -12.85 -2.55
CA ASP A 234 -2.88 -13.93 -2.88
C ASP A 234 -3.42 -14.63 -1.63
N GLY A 235 -2.54 -14.92 -0.67
CA GLY A 235 -2.94 -15.57 0.58
C GLY A 235 -3.99 -14.78 1.36
N CYS A 236 -3.95 -13.45 1.32
CA CYS A 236 -5.00 -12.64 1.94
C CYS A 236 -6.29 -12.68 1.09
N GLN A 237 -6.18 -12.70 -0.24
CA GLN A 237 -7.33 -12.72 -1.15
C GLN A 237 -8.14 -14.02 -1.08
N MET A 238 -7.48 -15.13 -0.73
CA MET A 238 -8.11 -16.45 -0.52
C MET A 238 -8.85 -16.56 0.82
N GLU A 239 -8.44 -15.80 1.84
CA GLU A 239 -9.01 -15.91 3.18
C GLU A 239 -10.41 -15.28 3.25
N GLY A 240 -11.39 -16.04 3.74
CA GLY A 240 -12.80 -15.63 3.77
C GLY A 240 -13.05 -14.31 4.52
N ILE A 241 -12.27 -14.06 5.59
CA ILE A 241 -12.38 -12.80 6.35
C ILE A 241 -12.09 -11.56 5.51
N SER A 242 -11.21 -11.67 4.51
CA SER A 242 -10.92 -10.55 3.62
C SER A 242 -12.16 -10.18 2.80
N ASN A 243 -12.92 -11.17 2.33
CA ASN A 243 -14.16 -10.95 1.59
C ASN A 243 -15.26 -10.34 2.47
N GLU A 244 -15.39 -10.80 3.72
CA GLU A 244 -16.32 -10.20 4.70
C GLU A 244 -16.00 -8.72 4.95
N ALA A 245 -14.74 -8.42 5.26
CA ALA A 245 -14.31 -7.06 5.54
C ALA A 245 -14.42 -6.15 4.30
N CYS A 246 -14.03 -6.64 3.12
CA CYS A 246 -14.13 -5.88 1.88
C CYS A 246 -15.58 -5.64 1.46
N SER A 247 -16.49 -6.59 1.70
CA SER A 247 -17.92 -6.37 1.50
C SER A 247 -18.44 -5.22 2.36
N LEU A 248 -18.06 -5.16 3.64
CA LEU A 248 -18.44 -4.08 4.55
C LEU A 248 -17.80 -2.74 4.16
N ALA A 249 -16.54 -2.74 3.75
CA ALA A 249 -15.83 -1.52 3.35
C ALA A 249 -16.52 -0.81 2.18
N ALA A 250 -16.97 -1.58 1.18
CA ALA A 250 -17.73 -1.05 0.06
C ALA A 250 -19.14 -0.60 0.47
N HIS A 251 -19.84 -1.40 1.29
CA HIS A 251 -21.14 -1.03 1.83
C HIS A 251 -21.11 0.32 2.57
N TRP A 252 -20.03 0.62 3.29
CA TRP A 252 -19.83 1.89 4.00
C TRP A 252 -19.22 3.01 3.15
N GLY A 253 -18.88 2.73 1.89
CA GLY A 253 -18.25 3.69 0.97
C GLY A 253 -16.96 4.28 1.54
N LEU A 254 -16.03 3.43 2.01
CA LEU A 254 -14.77 3.87 2.65
C LEU A 254 -13.75 4.40 1.61
N GLY A 255 -14.03 5.54 0.95
CA GLY A 255 -13.20 6.08 -0.13
C GLY A 255 -11.80 6.60 0.24
N LYS A 256 -11.41 6.53 1.53
CA LYS A 256 -10.03 6.77 1.97
C LYS A 256 -9.25 5.48 2.27
N LEU A 257 -9.84 4.31 1.99
CA LEU A 257 -9.18 3.01 2.02
C LEU A 257 -8.66 2.66 0.62
N ILE A 258 -7.34 2.46 0.50
CA ILE A 258 -6.67 2.08 -0.74
C ILE A 258 -5.85 0.81 -0.47
N ALA A 259 -6.23 -0.29 -1.11
CA ALA A 259 -5.56 -1.57 -0.99
C ALA A 259 -4.70 -1.83 -2.25
N PHE A 260 -3.48 -2.28 -2.06
CA PHE A 260 -2.56 -2.72 -3.11
C PHE A 260 -2.45 -4.24 -3.04
N TYR A 261 -2.92 -4.91 -4.09
CA TYR A 261 -2.78 -6.35 -4.23
C TYR A 261 -1.51 -6.66 -5.03
N ASP A 262 -0.52 -7.25 -4.36
CA ASP A 262 0.66 -7.84 -4.99
C ASP A 262 0.24 -9.10 -5.77
N ASP A 263 -0.08 -8.90 -7.04
CA ASP A 263 -0.59 -9.91 -7.97
C ASP A 263 0.59 -10.58 -8.67
N ASN A 264 1.29 -11.45 -7.95
CA ASN A 264 2.54 -12.06 -8.41
C ASN A 264 2.40 -13.51 -8.89
N HIS A 265 1.17 -14.06 -8.82
CA HIS A 265 0.81 -15.42 -9.22
C HIS A 265 1.53 -16.56 -8.46
N ILE A 266 2.10 -16.29 -7.28
CA ILE A 266 2.83 -17.27 -6.49
C ILE A 266 2.31 -17.33 -5.05
N SER A 267 1.93 -18.53 -4.62
CA SER A 267 1.72 -18.88 -3.22
C SER A 267 2.81 -19.83 -2.72
N ILE A 268 2.70 -20.33 -1.49
CA ILE A 268 3.69 -21.28 -0.93
C ILE A 268 3.77 -22.56 -1.77
N ASP A 269 2.62 -23.09 -2.22
CA ASP A 269 2.55 -24.37 -2.93
C ASP A 269 2.94 -24.28 -4.41
N GLY A 270 3.22 -23.07 -4.92
CA GLY A 270 3.58 -22.85 -6.32
C GLY A 270 2.77 -21.75 -6.98
N ASP A 271 2.60 -21.90 -8.30
CA ASP A 271 1.73 -21.05 -9.11
C ASP A 271 0.31 -21.06 -8.54
N THR A 272 -0.33 -19.89 -8.47
CA THR A 272 -1.68 -19.77 -7.92
C THR A 272 -2.72 -20.50 -8.75
N GLU A 273 -2.44 -20.85 -10.01
CA GLU A 273 -3.34 -21.64 -10.86
C GLU A 273 -3.74 -22.99 -10.26
N ILE A 274 -2.94 -23.52 -9.33
CA ILE A 274 -3.21 -24.78 -8.64
C ILE A 274 -4.48 -24.73 -7.77
N ALA A 275 -4.81 -23.57 -7.20
CA ALA A 275 -5.87 -23.45 -6.18
C ALA A 275 -6.62 -22.11 -6.15
N PHE A 276 -6.21 -21.11 -6.95
CA PHE A 276 -6.78 -19.77 -6.95
C PHE A 276 -6.82 -19.19 -8.37
N THR A 277 -7.95 -19.41 -9.05
CA THR A 277 -8.17 -19.05 -10.47
C THR A 277 -9.41 -18.17 -10.67
N GLU A 278 -9.95 -17.59 -9.60
CA GLU A 278 -11.07 -16.65 -9.69
C GLU A 278 -10.64 -15.31 -10.31
N ASN A 279 -11.62 -14.50 -10.71
CA ASN A 279 -11.38 -13.13 -11.12
C ASN A 279 -11.55 -12.18 -9.92
N VAL A 280 -10.42 -11.82 -9.30
CA VAL A 280 -10.38 -10.88 -8.16
C VAL A 280 -10.97 -9.52 -8.52
N ASP A 281 -10.69 -9.01 -9.71
CA ASP A 281 -11.21 -7.71 -10.18
C ASP A 281 -12.73 -7.72 -10.17
N THR A 282 -13.33 -8.74 -10.81
CA THR A 282 -14.79 -8.90 -10.88
C THR A 282 -15.41 -9.11 -9.49
N ARG A 283 -14.74 -9.85 -8.58
CA ARG A 283 -15.22 -9.99 -7.20
C ARG A 283 -15.25 -8.64 -6.50
N PHE A 284 -14.18 -7.86 -6.55
CA PHE A 284 -14.11 -6.55 -5.89
C PHE A 284 -15.08 -5.53 -6.49
N GLU A 285 -15.25 -5.52 -7.82
CA GLU A 285 -16.31 -4.75 -8.48
C GLU A 285 -17.70 -5.16 -7.98
N GLY A 286 -17.95 -6.47 -7.85
CA GLY A 286 -19.19 -7.02 -7.31
C GLY A 286 -19.45 -6.68 -5.84
N LEU A 287 -18.39 -6.51 -5.04
CA LEU A 287 -18.49 -5.97 -3.67
C LEU A 287 -18.81 -4.47 -3.65
N GLY A 288 -18.49 -3.73 -4.72
CA GLY A 288 -18.69 -2.28 -4.85
C GLY A 288 -17.42 -1.44 -4.73
N TRP A 289 -16.24 -2.04 -4.90
CA TRP A 289 -14.95 -1.33 -4.92
C TRP A 289 -14.69 -0.67 -6.27
N HIS A 290 -13.85 0.37 -6.27
CA HIS A 290 -13.16 0.81 -7.48
C HIS A 290 -11.94 -0.09 -7.71
N VAL A 291 -11.69 -0.53 -8.94
CA VAL A 291 -10.58 -1.42 -9.28
C VAL A 291 -9.70 -0.79 -10.34
N ILE A 292 -8.40 -0.76 -10.09
CA ILE A 292 -7.37 -0.27 -11.00
C ILE A 292 -6.36 -1.39 -11.19
N TRP A 293 -5.86 -1.59 -12.42
CA TRP A 293 -4.83 -2.58 -12.70
C TRP A 293 -3.57 -1.92 -13.24
N VAL A 294 -2.50 -1.97 -12.45
CA VAL A 294 -1.13 -1.66 -12.84
C VAL A 294 -0.48 -2.96 -13.32
N LYS A 295 -0.23 -3.06 -14.63
CA LYS A 295 0.28 -4.29 -15.25
C LYS A 295 1.77 -4.48 -15.07
N ASN A 296 2.52 -3.39 -14.88
CA ASN A 296 3.97 -3.43 -14.67
C ASN A 296 4.33 -2.84 -13.31
N GLY A 297 4.13 -3.61 -12.25
CA GLY A 297 4.47 -3.20 -10.88
C GLY A 297 5.97 -3.18 -10.58
N ASN A 298 6.79 -3.88 -11.39
CA ASN A 298 8.23 -3.98 -11.14
C ASN A 298 8.98 -2.68 -11.46
N ASN A 299 8.64 -2.03 -12.59
CA ASN A 299 9.32 -0.83 -13.08
C ASN A 299 8.36 0.30 -13.54
N GLY A 300 7.04 0.08 -13.49
CA GLY A 300 6.03 1.06 -13.91
C GLY A 300 5.75 2.10 -12.82
N TYR A 301 6.78 2.83 -12.37
CA TYR A 301 6.66 3.79 -11.26
C TYR A 301 5.56 4.83 -11.51
N ASP A 302 5.47 5.36 -12.74
CA ASP A 302 4.44 6.34 -13.10
C ASP A 302 3.03 5.74 -13.18
N GLU A 303 2.91 4.45 -13.54
CA GLU A 303 1.63 3.74 -13.50
C GLU A 303 1.14 3.59 -12.06
N ILE A 304 2.03 3.25 -11.12
CA ILE A 304 1.71 3.17 -9.70
C ILE A 304 1.29 4.56 -9.18
N ARG A 305 2.04 5.63 -9.49
CA ARG A 305 1.68 7.01 -9.12
C ARG A 305 0.31 7.41 -9.68
N ALA A 306 0.05 7.12 -10.94
CA ALA A 306 -1.20 7.42 -11.61
C ALA A 306 -2.38 6.67 -10.96
N ALA A 307 -2.20 5.38 -10.66
CA ALA A 307 -3.22 4.56 -10.00
C ALA A 307 -3.55 5.09 -8.60
N ILE A 308 -2.55 5.49 -7.81
CA ILE A 308 -2.77 6.09 -6.49
C ILE A 308 -3.51 7.42 -6.62
N LYS A 309 -3.12 8.26 -7.58
CA LYS A 309 -3.79 9.54 -7.84
C LYS A 309 -5.27 9.34 -8.20
N GLU A 310 -5.56 8.37 -9.06
CA GLU A 310 -6.94 8.01 -9.43
C GLU A 310 -7.70 7.45 -8.23
N ALA A 311 -7.11 6.52 -7.46
CA ALA A 311 -7.70 5.96 -6.25
C ALA A 311 -8.09 7.05 -5.25
N LYS A 312 -7.21 8.04 -5.04
CA LYS A 312 -7.50 9.20 -4.17
C LYS A 312 -8.57 10.12 -4.76
N ALA A 313 -8.85 10.10 -6.06
CA ALA A 313 -9.91 10.89 -6.67
C ALA A 313 -11.30 10.27 -6.47
N VAL A 314 -11.38 8.94 -6.31
CA VAL A 314 -12.62 8.23 -6.01
C VAL A 314 -12.92 8.34 -4.50
N LYS A 315 -13.98 9.08 -4.15
CA LYS A 315 -14.29 9.43 -2.74
C LYS A 315 -15.39 8.59 -2.12
N ASP A 316 -16.22 7.96 -2.95
CA ASP A 316 -17.42 7.23 -2.57
C ASP A 316 -17.20 5.71 -2.46
N LYS A 317 -16.07 5.19 -2.94
CA LYS A 317 -15.73 3.76 -2.93
C LYS A 317 -14.30 3.53 -2.44
N PRO A 318 -14.06 2.49 -1.63
CA PRO A 318 -12.68 2.02 -1.42
C PRO A 318 -12.08 1.54 -2.75
N THR A 319 -10.77 1.64 -2.90
CA THR A 319 -10.07 1.26 -4.15
C THR A 319 -9.14 0.08 -3.94
N LEU A 320 -9.22 -0.92 -4.83
CA LEU A 320 -8.24 -1.98 -4.99
C LEU A 320 -7.37 -1.64 -6.21
N ILE A 321 -6.08 -1.45 -5.97
CA ILE A 321 -5.07 -1.36 -7.02
C ILE A 321 -4.42 -2.74 -7.13
N LYS A 322 -4.77 -3.50 -8.16
CA LYS A 322 -4.05 -4.73 -8.52
C LYS A 322 -2.74 -4.34 -9.17
N VAL A 323 -1.63 -4.76 -8.58
CA VAL A 323 -0.28 -4.45 -9.06
C VAL A 323 0.40 -5.76 -9.42
N THR A 324 0.51 -6.04 -10.72
CA THR A 324 1.17 -7.26 -11.17
C THR A 324 2.68 -7.10 -11.01
N THR A 325 3.30 -7.96 -10.19
CA THR A 325 4.74 -7.95 -9.92
C THR A 325 5.36 -9.30 -10.25
N THR A 326 6.68 -9.40 -10.12
CA THR A 326 7.39 -10.69 -10.12
C THR A 326 7.95 -10.93 -8.73
N ILE A 327 7.51 -11.99 -8.05
CA ILE A 327 8.06 -12.35 -6.74
C ILE A 327 9.56 -12.63 -6.87
N GLY A 328 10.37 -12.09 -5.94
CA GLY A 328 11.82 -12.25 -6.01
C GLY A 328 12.48 -11.49 -7.16
N PHE A 329 11.85 -10.44 -7.70
CA PHE A 329 12.38 -9.64 -8.80
C PHE A 329 13.85 -9.27 -8.59
N GLY A 330 14.67 -9.56 -9.62
CA GLY A 330 16.11 -9.31 -9.62
C GLY A 330 16.97 -10.53 -9.28
N SER A 331 16.43 -11.55 -8.62
CA SER A 331 17.12 -12.84 -8.49
C SER A 331 17.15 -13.56 -9.84
N PRO A 332 18.32 -13.79 -10.46
CA PRO A 332 18.38 -14.37 -11.80
C PRO A 332 17.94 -15.84 -11.83
N ASN A 333 17.96 -16.55 -10.70
CA ASN A 333 17.69 -17.98 -10.68
C ASN A 333 16.49 -18.39 -9.81
N LYS A 334 15.98 -17.52 -8.92
CA LYS A 334 14.84 -17.81 -8.05
C LYS A 334 13.62 -16.91 -8.25
N ALA A 335 13.71 -15.84 -9.05
CA ALA A 335 12.54 -15.01 -9.34
C ALA A 335 11.41 -15.84 -10.00
N ASN A 336 10.16 -15.42 -9.77
CA ASN A 336 8.96 -16.07 -10.31
C ASN A 336 8.81 -17.55 -9.93
N SER A 337 9.21 -17.91 -8.70
CA SER A 337 9.14 -19.27 -8.17
C SER A 337 8.81 -19.25 -6.68
N TYR A 338 8.04 -20.23 -6.20
CA TYR A 338 7.74 -20.40 -4.78
C TYR A 338 9.01 -20.53 -3.90
N SER A 339 10.15 -20.94 -4.48
CA SER A 339 11.41 -21.08 -3.73
C SER A 339 11.92 -19.78 -3.11
N VAL A 340 11.53 -18.62 -3.67
CA VAL A 340 11.88 -17.29 -3.13
C VAL A 340 10.88 -16.76 -2.10
N HIS A 341 9.78 -17.48 -1.86
CA HIS A 341 8.71 -17.04 -0.97
C HIS A 341 9.18 -16.96 0.49
N GLY A 342 9.66 -18.07 1.07
CA GLY A 342 9.87 -18.21 2.52
C GLY A 342 11.22 -18.76 2.94
N SER A 343 12.25 -18.60 2.11
CA SER A 343 13.61 -19.01 2.45
C SER A 343 14.62 -17.96 2.03
N ALA A 344 15.76 -17.92 2.73
CA ALA A 344 16.89 -17.09 2.32
C ALA A 344 17.34 -17.43 0.89
N LEU A 345 17.86 -16.42 0.18
CA LEU A 345 18.37 -16.64 -1.17
C LEU A 345 19.57 -17.60 -1.15
N GLY A 346 20.43 -17.47 -0.15
CA GLY A 346 21.70 -18.18 -0.05
C GLY A 346 22.82 -17.35 -0.71
N ALA A 347 23.99 -17.32 -0.08
CA ALA A 347 25.15 -16.52 -0.50
C ALA A 347 25.41 -16.44 -2.02
N LYS A 348 25.39 -17.59 -2.74
CA LYS A 348 25.61 -17.60 -4.21
C LYS A 348 24.56 -16.81 -4.97
N GLU A 349 23.30 -16.93 -4.56
CA GLU A 349 22.17 -16.25 -5.21
C GLU A 349 22.12 -14.78 -4.81
N VAL A 350 22.50 -14.43 -3.57
CA VAL A 350 22.68 -13.02 -3.17
C VAL A 350 23.71 -12.34 -4.06
N ASP A 351 24.88 -12.96 -4.25
CA ASP A 351 25.93 -12.43 -5.14
C ASP A 351 25.46 -12.30 -6.60
N ALA A 352 24.72 -13.29 -7.09
CA ALA A 352 24.16 -13.26 -8.44
C ALA A 352 23.11 -12.14 -8.59
N THR A 353 22.27 -11.94 -7.58
CA THR A 353 21.25 -10.88 -7.53
C THR A 353 21.90 -9.49 -7.50
N ARG A 354 22.95 -9.29 -6.68
CA ARG A 354 23.74 -8.05 -6.67
C ARG A 354 24.32 -7.72 -8.03
N LYS A 355 24.91 -8.71 -8.72
CA LYS A 355 25.44 -8.53 -10.08
C LYS A 355 24.33 -8.19 -11.08
N ASN A 356 23.22 -8.90 -11.03
CA ASN A 356 22.10 -8.73 -11.95
C ASN A 356 21.44 -7.34 -11.83
N LEU A 357 21.32 -6.82 -10.61
CA LEU A 357 20.76 -5.48 -10.36
C LEU A 357 21.83 -4.37 -10.32
N GLY A 358 23.08 -4.67 -10.65
CA GLY A 358 24.16 -3.68 -10.65
C GLY A 358 24.39 -3.02 -9.28
N TRP A 359 24.29 -3.78 -8.18
CA TRP A 359 24.38 -3.30 -6.81
C TRP A 359 25.76 -3.61 -6.20
N PRO A 360 26.71 -2.66 -6.22
CA PRO A 360 28.10 -2.90 -5.81
C PRO A 360 28.33 -2.76 -4.30
N TYR A 361 27.30 -2.39 -3.55
CA TYR A 361 27.44 -2.05 -2.14
C TYR A 361 27.52 -3.28 -1.26
N GLU A 362 28.17 -3.13 -0.11
CA GLU A 362 28.26 -4.16 0.93
C GLU A 362 26.90 -4.43 1.61
N PRO A 363 26.75 -5.53 2.37
CA PRO A 363 25.52 -5.83 3.08
C PRO A 363 25.08 -4.70 4.03
N PHE A 364 23.77 -4.47 4.12
CA PHE A 364 23.13 -3.42 4.95
C PHE A 364 23.50 -1.97 4.58
N HIS A 365 24.14 -1.74 3.44
CA HIS A 365 24.53 -0.40 3.02
C HIS A 365 23.35 0.39 2.45
N VAL A 366 23.19 1.64 2.92
CA VAL A 366 22.28 2.63 2.33
C VAL A 366 23.13 3.72 1.65
N PRO A 367 23.02 3.92 0.33
CA PRO A 367 23.75 4.99 -0.37
C PRO A 367 23.42 6.38 0.17
N GLU A 368 24.41 7.26 0.27
CA GLU A 368 24.25 8.61 0.85
C GLU A 368 23.26 9.50 0.09
N ASP A 369 23.07 9.28 -1.21
CA ASP A 369 22.08 9.98 -2.02
C ASP A 369 20.65 9.46 -1.79
N VAL A 370 20.48 8.24 -1.27
CA VAL A 370 19.18 7.66 -0.86
C VAL A 370 18.80 8.07 0.58
N LYS A 371 19.75 8.44 1.43
CA LYS A 371 19.49 8.86 2.82
C LYS A 371 18.87 10.25 2.97
N LYS A 372 18.86 11.04 1.88
CA LYS A 372 18.38 12.42 1.85
C LYS A 372 16.89 12.44 1.58
#